data_AF-A0A2V9J0P1-F1
#
_entry.id   AF-A0A2V9J0P1-F1
#
_cell.length_a   1.000
_cell.length_b   1.000
_cell.length_c   1.000
_cell.angle_alpha   90.00
_cell.angle_beta   90.00
_cell.angle_gamma   90.00
#
_symmetry.space_group_name_H-M   'P 1'
#
loop_
_entity.id
_entity.type
_entity.pdbx_description
1 polymer ?
#
loop_
_entity_poly.entity_id
_entity_poly.type
_entity_poly.pdbx_seq_one_letter_code
_entity_poly.pdbx_strand_id
1 'polypeptide(L)'
;NPSLLLGPGDDRGSSTRDVALFLRGQILAVPLGGLNFVDARDAAAGLVAAMRSGKPGERYLLGGANWSFRGFVQNLAQVSGVRGPRIQPPLGISLLSARVLRRLLPLIGKSFALDDASIKMSAL
;
A
#
# COMPACT_ATOMS: atom_id res chain seq x y z
N ASN A 1 0.32 -14.61 -9.58
CA ASN A 1 -0.44 -13.49 -8.98
C ASN A 1 0.34 -12.94 -7.80
N PRO A 2 1.32 -12.04 -8.03
CA PRO A 2 2.01 -11.38 -6.93
C PRO A 2 1.09 -10.41 -6.18
N SER A 3 1.40 -10.19 -4.90
CA SER A 3 0.82 -9.09 -4.11
C SER A 3 1.54 -7.76 -4.41
N LEU A 4 1.54 -6.81 -3.48
CA LEU A 4 2.28 -5.55 -3.65
C LEU A 4 3.78 -5.84 -3.79
N LEU A 5 4.37 -5.43 -4.91
CA LEU A 5 5.78 -5.66 -5.21
C LEU A 5 6.63 -4.53 -4.63
N LEU A 6 7.48 -4.84 -3.64
CA LEU A 6 8.47 -3.90 -3.15
C LEU A 6 9.85 -4.33 -3.62
N GLY A 7 10.66 -3.41 -4.11
CA GLY A 7 12.01 -3.72 -4.56
C GLY A 7 12.66 -2.58 -5.32
N PRO A 8 13.97 -2.67 -5.57
CA PRO A 8 14.70 -1.70 -6.37
C PRO A 8 14.22 -1.72 -7.84
N GLY A 9 14.36 -0.59 -8.53
CA GLY A 9 14.07 -0.47 -9.97
C GLY A 9 12.61 -0.18 -10.33
N ASP A 10 11.75 0.17 -9.36
CA ASP A 10 10.39 0.65 -9.63
C ASP A 10 10.39 2.14 -10.05
N ASP A 11 10.95 2.43 -11.22
CA ASP A 11 11.10 3.80 -11.75
C ASP A 11 9.77 4.52 -11.96
N ARG A 12 8.69 3.76 -12.13
CA ARG A 12 7.34 4.28 -12.34
C ARG A 12 6.59 4.53 -11.02
N GLY A 13 7.15 4.09 -9.89
CA GLY A 13 6.46 4.10 -8.60
C GLY A 13 5.15 3.31 -8.62
N SER A 14 5.08 2.23 -9.39
CA SER A 14 3.85 1.45 -9.55
C SER A 14 3.47 0.70 -8.28
N SER A 15 4.42 0.41 -7.40
CA SER A 15 4.18 -0.28 -6.13
C SER A 15 4.98 0.30 -4.96
N THR A 16 5.98 1.14 -5.23
CA THR A 16 6.84 1.78 -4.22
C THR A 16 6.51 3.25 -3.98
N ARG A 17 5.51 3.82 -4.68
CA ARG A 17 5.15 5.25 -4.53
C ARG A 17 4.80 5.63 -3.10
N ASP A 18 4.09 4.79 -2.36
CA ASP A 18 3.75 5.08 -0.96
C ASP A 18 4.98 5.09 -0.06
N VAL A 19 5.98 4.24 -0.34
CA VAL A 19 7.28 4.31 0.35
C VAL A 19 7.98 5.63 0.01
N ALA A 20 7.98 6.06 -1.25
CA ALA A 20 8.56 7.35 -1.63
C ALA A 20 7.84 8.54 -0.97
N LEU A 21 6.51 8.51 -0.88
CA LEU A 21 5.71 9.53 -0.18
C LEU A 21 6.01 9.55 1.32
N PHE A 22 6.15 8.38 1.94
CA PHE A 22 6.56 8.25 3.33
C PHE A 22 7.93 8.91 3.57
N LEU A 23 8.92 8.60 2.75
CA LEU A 23 10.29 9.13 2.88
C LEU A 23 10.34 10.65 2.69
N ARG A 24 9.39 11.23 1.94
CA ARG A 24 9.22 12.68 1.77
C ARG A 24 8.39 13.33 2.88
N GLY A 25 7.92 12.58 3.87
CA GLY A 25 7.06 13.07 4.94
C GLY A 25 5.65 13.46 4.49
N GLN A 26 5.18 12.93 3.36
CA GLN A 26 3.91 13.31 2.73
C GLN A 26 2.73 12.42 3.13
N ILE A 27 2.97 11.41 3.99
CA ILE A 27 1.91 10.57 4.55
C ILE A 27 1.62 11.03 5.99
N LEU A 28 0.41 11.54 6.22
CA LEU A 28 -0.02 12.06 7.52
C LEU A 28 -0.78 11.02 8.36
N ALA A 29 -1.46 10.09 7.71
CA ALA A 29 -2.28 9.07 8.34
C ALA A 29 -2.23 7.76 7.56
N VAL A 30 -2.44 6.65 8.24
CA VAL A 30 -2.60 5.33 7.62
C VAL A 30 -3.90 4.67 8.09
N PRO A 31 -4.51 3.80 7.30
CA PRO A 31 -5.74 3.13 7.70
C PRO A 31 -5.47 2.03 8.73
N LEU A 32 -6.54 1.45 9.27
CA LEU A 32 -6.47 0.47 10.36
C LEU A 32 -6.10 -0.95 9.92
N GLY A 33 -6.33 -1.27 8.65
CA GLY A 33 -6.17 -2.62 8.12
C GLY A 33 -4.71 -3.02 7.89
N GLY A 34 -4.53 -3.91 6.92
CA GLY A 34 -3.22 -4.43 6.55
C GLY A 34 -2.90 -4.42 5.07
N LEU A 35 -1.68 -4.87 4.77
CA LEU A 35 -1.20 -5.13 3.43
C LEU A 35 -0.40 -6.43 3.41
N ASN A 36 -0.48 -7.12 2.26
CA ASN A 36 0.49 -8.14 1.90
C ASN A 36 1.44 -7.57 0.84
N PHE A 37 2.74 -7.76 1.06
CA PHE A 37 3.76 -7.37 0.09
C PHE A 37 4.83 -8.46 -0.05
N VAL A 38 5.53 -8.46 -1.18
CA VAL A 38 6.59 -9.40 -1.51
C VAL A 38 7.75 -8.66 -2.15
N ASP A 39 8.99 -9.12 -1.92
CA ASP A 39 10.15 -8.58 -2.63
C ASP A 39 10.01 -8.89 -4.13
N ALA A 40 10.25 -7.91 -4.99
CA ALA A 40 10.11 -8.08 -6.44
C ALA A 40 11.02 -9.19 -7.00
N ARG A 41 12.19 -9.41 -6.40
CA ARG A 41 13.13 -10.47 -6.78
C ARG A 41 12.63 -11.85 -6.35
N ASP A 42 12.02 -11.94 -5.18
CA ASP A 42 11.41 -13.18 -4.69
C ASP A 42 10.19 -13.56 -5.54
N ALA A 43 9.37 -12.58 -5.91
CA ALA A 43 8.27 -12.79 -6.84
C ALA A 43 8.75 -13.29 -8.21
N ALA A 44 9.85 -12.73 -8.75
CA ALA A 44 10.44 -13.19 -10.00
C ALA A 44 10.92 -14.64 -9.91
N ALA A 45 11.62 -15.00 -8.83
CA ALA A 45 12.03 -16.39 -8.59
C ALA A 45 10.81 -17.33 -8.49
N GLY A 46 9.76 -16.92 -7.79
CA GLY A 46 8.50 -17.65 -7.68
C GLY A 46 7.79 -17.85 -9.02
N LEU A 47 7.79 -16.84 -9.89
CA LEU A 47 7.23 -16.94 -11.24
C LEU A 47 8.02 -17.94 -12.09
N VAL A 48 9.35 -17.92 -12.05
CA VAL A 48 10.20 -18.89 -12.77
C VAL A 48 9.93 -20.33 -12.27
N ALA A 49 9.79 -20.51 -10.96
CA ALA A 49 9.46 -21.81 -10.38
C ALA A 49 8.07 -22.30 -10.84
N ALA A 50 7.07 -21.41 -10.85
CA ALA A 50 5.74 -21.73 -11.35
C ALA A 50 5.74 -22.07 -12.86
N MET A 51 6.59 -21.42 -13.66
CA MET A 51 6.73 -21.76 -15.08
C MET A 51 7.36 -23.15 -15.29
N ARG A 52 8.30 -23.54 -14.45
CA ARG A 52 9.04 -24.82 -14.60
C ARG A 52 8.29 -26.01 -14.01
N SER A 53 7.57 -25.79 -12.92
CA SER A 53 7.05 -26.88 -12.08
C SER A 53 5.61 -26.65 -11.63
N GLY A 54 4.95 -25.61 -12.15
CA GLY A 54 3.54 -25.36 -11.89
C GLY A 54 2.65 -26.39 -12.57
N LYS A 55 1.40 -26.47 -12.09
CA LYS A 55 0.35 -27.32 -12.64
C LYS A 55 -0.48 -26.50 -13.64
N PRO A 56 -0.72 -27.01 -14.87
CA PRO A 56 -1.62 -26.34 -15.81
C PRO A 56 -3.00 -26.10 -15.19
N GLY A 57 -3.55 -24.90 -15.41
CA GLY A 57 -4.86 -24.48 -14.86
C GLY A 57 -4.82 -23.90 -13.45
N GLU A 58 -3.71 -24.05 -12.72
CA GLU A 58 -3.59 -23.53 -11.35
C GLU A 58 -3.12 -22.07 -11.30
N ARG A 59 -3.49 -21.37 -10.23
CA ARG A 59 -3.05 -19.99 -9.94
C ARG A 59 -2.27 -19.95 -8.64
N TYR A 60 -1.06 -19.38 -8.70
CA TYR A 60 -0.19 -19.23 -7.54
C TYR A 60 -0.26 -17.79 -7.00
N LEU A 61 -0.62 -17.65 -5.72
CA LEU A 61 -0.54 -16.39 -4.98
C LEU A 61 0.90 -16.23 -4.46
N LEU A 62 1.61 -15.22 -4.96
CA LEU A 62 2.98 -14.91 -4.56
C LEU A 62 2.93 -13.76 -3.57
N GLY A 63 2.77 -14.10 -2.30
CA GLY A 63 2.79 -13.15 -1.18
C GLY A 63 4.02 -13.35 -0.31
N GLY A 64 4.41 -12.29 0.39
CA GLY A 64 5.47 -12.32 1.40
C GLY A 64 4.88 -12.02 2.76
N ALA A 65 5.23 -10.86 3.31
CA ALA A 65 4.80 -10.44 4.63
C ALA A 65 3.36 -9.93 4.66
N ASN A 66 2.58 -10.36 5.66
CA ASN A 66 1.28 -9.78 6.02
C ASN A 66 1.45 -8.85 7.22
N TRP A 67 1.42 -7.54 7.00
CA TRP A 67 1.60 -6.56 8.07
C TRP A 67 0.39 -5.65 8.19
N SER A 68 0.17 -5.13 9.40
CA SER A 68 -0.70 -3.96 9.55
C SER A 68 -0.04 -2.74 8.91
N PHE A 69 -0.83 -1.77 8.43
CA PHE A 69 -0.25 -0.51 7.93
C PHE A 69 0.60 0.18 9.00
N ARG A 70 0.20 0.09 10.28
CA ARG A 70 0.99 0.57 11.43
C ARG A 70 2.36 -0.10 11.51
N GLY A 71 2.39 -1.44 11.47
CA GLY A 71 3.64 -2.19 11.52
C GLY A 71 4.55 -1.86 10.34
N PHE A 72 3.96 -1.68 9.15
CA PHE A 72 4.70 -1.28 7.96
C PHE A 72 5.34 0.10 8.09
N VAL A 73 4.60 1.14 8.46
CA VAL A 73 5.19 2.48 8.61
C VAL A 73 6.14 2.60 9.80
N GLN A 74 5.96 1.80 10.86
CA GLN A 74 6.90 1.73 11.97
C GLN A 74 8.24 1.13 11.53
N ASN A 75 8.21 0.05 10.76
CA ASN A 75 9.43 -0.54 10.24
C ASN A 75 10.12 0.38 9.22
N LEU A 76 9.36 1.01 8.32
CA LEU A 76 9.90 2.04 7.43
C LEU A 76 10.56 3.17 8.21
N ALA A 77 9.95 3.64 9.31
CA ALA A 77 10.53 4.68 10.16
C ALA A 77 11.84 4.22 10.81
N GLN A 78 11.89 2.98 11.29
CA GLN A 78 13.08 2.41 11.91
C GLN A 78 14.25 2.29 10.92
N VAL A 79 13.99 1.81 9.70
CA VAL A 79 15.02 1.60 8.68
C VAL A 79 15.50 2.91 8.05
N SER A 80 14.58 3.87 7.81
CA SER A 80 14.91 5.12 7.11
C SER A 80 15.33 6.27 8.02
N GLY A 81 15.03 6.20 9.32
CA GLY A 81 15.17 7.33 10.25
C GLY A 81 14.11 8.45 10.06
N VAL A 82 13.22 8.33 9.08
CA VAL A 82 12.14 9.30 8.83
C VAL A 82 10.99 9.03 9.79
N ARG A 83 10.43 10.10 10.38
CA ARG A 83 9.28 9.97 11.27
C ARG A 83 8.03 9.56 10.50
N GLY A 84 7.47 8.40 10.85
CA GLY A 84 6.25 7.91 10.24
C GLY A 84 4.96 8.58 10.76
N PRO A 85 3.85 8.44 10.00
CA PRO A 85 2.53 8.91 10.43
C PRO A 85 2.11 8.23 11.72
N ARG A 86 1.57 9.02 12.65
CA ARG A 86 1.07 8.53 13.95
C ARG A 86 -0.45 8.42 14.00
N ILE A 87 -1.14 8.99 13.01
CA ILE A 87 -2.59 9.07 12.97
C ILE A 87 -3.14 7.80 12.30
N GLN A 88 -4.02 7.10 13.00
CA GLN A 88 -4.86 6.04 12.44
C GLN A 88 -6.33 6.37 12.71
N PRO A 89 -7.01 7.02 11.76
CA PRO A 89 -8.40 7.40 11.95
C PRO A 89 -9.32 6.17 11.93
N PRO A 90 -10.32 6.10 12.83
CA PRO A 90 -11.42 5.15 12.72
C PRO A 90 -12.11 5.22 11.36
N LEU A 91 -12.64 4.08 10.87
CA LEU A 91 -13.25 3.98 9.55
C LEU A 91 -14.34 5.04 9.30
N GLY A 92 -15.19 5.33 10.30
CA GLY A 92 -16.22 6.36 10.19
C GLY A 92 -15.66 7.76 9.91
N ILE A 93 -14.55 8.12 10.57
CA ILE A 93 -13.86 9.40 10.38
C ILE A 93 -13.19 9.44 9.00
N SER A 94 -12.57 8.34 8.56
CA SER A 94 -11.98 8.21 7.22
C SER A 94 -13.03 8.39 6.11
N LEU A 95 -14.19 7.76 6.24
CA LEU A 95 -15.28 7.89 5.26
C LEU A 95 -15.86 9.31 5.24
N LEU A 96 -16.09 9.91 6.41
CA LEU A 96 -16.60 11.27 6.51
C LEU A 96 -15.63 12.28 5.89
N SER A 97 -14.35 12.22 6.27
CA SER A 97 -13.32 13.12 5.74
C SER A 97 -13.17 12.98 4.22
N ALA A 98 -13.19 11.77 3.68
CA ALA A 98 -13.14 11.55 2.24
C ALA A 98 -14.35 12.11 1.48
N ARG A 99 -15.56 12.06 2.06
CA ARG A 99 -16.77 12.66 1.47
C ARG A 99 -16.68 14.18 1.44
N VAL A 100 -16.20 14.78 2.53
CA VAL A 100 -15.98 16.22 2.63
C VAL A 100 -14.92 16.67 1.62
N LEU A 101 -13.76 16.01 1.60
CA LEU A 101 -12.65 16.34 0.70
C LEU A 101 -13.04 16.19 -0.78
N ARG A 102 -13.80 15.16 -1.16
CA ARG A 102 -14.31 15.01 -2.54
C ARG A 102 -15.25 16.13 -2.97
N ARG A 103 -16.00 16.72 -2.04
CA ARG A 103 -16.89 17.85 -2.35
C ARG A 103 -16.13 19.19 -2.40
N LEU A 104 -15.16 19.39 -1.52
CA LEU A 104 -14.48 20.67 -1.37
C LEU A 104 -13.26 20.85 -2.27
N LEU A 105 -12.45 19.79 -2.48
CA LEU A 105 -11.23 19.90 -3.27
C LEU A 105 -11.46 20.34 -4.74
N PRO A 106 -12.52 19.88 -5.44
CA PRO A 106 -12.80 20.35 -6.80
C PRO A 106 -13.03 21.87 -6.89
N LEU A 107 -13.54 22.48 -5.82
CA LEU A 107 -13.78 23.93 -5.76
C LEU A 107 -12.49 24.75 -5.82
N ILE A 108 -11.35 24.15 -5.47
CA ILE A 108 -10.03 24.77 -5.51
C ILE A 108 -9.10 24.15 -6.57
N GLY A 109 -9.69 23.49 -7.58
CA GLY A 109 -8.96 22.88 -8.70
C GLY A 109 -8.16 21.62 -8.32
N LYS A 110 -8.44 21.00 -7.18
CA LYS A 110 -7.80 19.77 -6.71
C LYS A 110 -8.78 18.60 -6.77
N SER A 111 -8.26 17.37 -6.83
CA SER A 111 -9.09 16.16 -6.76
C SER A 111 -8.66 15.26 -5.60
N PHE A 112 -9.62 14.48 -5.12
CA PHE A 112 -9.36 13.42 -4.14
C PHE A 112 -9.49 12.08 -4.83
N ALA A 113 -8.41 11.29 -4.84
CA ALA A 113 -8.34 10.05 -5.61
C ALA A 113 -8.95 8.83 -4.89
N LEU A 114 -9.26 8.90 -3.60
CA LEU A 114 -9.76 7.76 -2.83
C LEU A 114 -11.30 7.74 -2.78
N ASP A 115 -11.88 6.61 -3.20
CA ASP A 115 -13.32 6.33 -3.11
C ASP A 115 -13.71 5.60 -1.80
N ASP A 116 -15.02 5.42 -1.55
CA ASP A 116 -15.53 4.78 -0.32
C ASP A 116 -15.13 3.30 -0.23
N ALA A 117 -15.07 2.58 -1.36
CA ALA A 117 -14.72 1.17 -1.38
C ALA A 117 -13.23 0.98 -1.07
N SER A 118 -12.35 1.80 -1.67
CA SER A 118 -10.92 1.82 -1.36
C SER A 118 -10.66 2.06 0.13
N ILE A 119 -11.37 3.00 0.75
CA ILE A 119 -11.24 3.28 2.19
C ILE A 119 -11.71 2.10 3.04
N LYS A 120 -12.85 1.50 2.71
CA LYS A 120 -13.36 0.32 3.42
C LYS A 120 -12.40 -0.86 3.31
N MET A 121 -11.90 -1.15 2.11
CA MET A 121 -10.93 -2.22 1.88
C MET A 121 -9.65 -2.02 2.68
N SER A 122 -9.17 -0.78 2.79
CA SER A 122 -7.97 -0.46 3.55
C SER A 122 -8.12 -0.60 5.08
N ALA A 123 -9.34 -0.75 5.57
CA ALA A 123 -9.65 -0.92 6.98
C ALA A 123 -9.87 -2.39 7.38
N LEU A 124 -9.76 -3.34 6.44
CA LEU A 124 -9.87 -4.78 6.66
C LEU A 124 -8.54 -5.43 7.03
#